data_AF-A0A3P3RGG1-F1
#
_entry.id   AF-A0A3P3RGG1-F1
#
_cell.length_a   1.000
_cell.length_b   1.000
_cell.length_c   1.000
_cell.angle_alpha   90.00
_cell.angle_beta   90.00
_cell.angle_gamma   90.00
#
_symmetry.space_group_name_H-M   'P 1'
#
loop_
_entity.id
_entity.type
_entity.pdbx_description
1 polymer ?
#
loop_
_entity_poly.entity_id
_entity_poly.type
_entity_poly.pdbx_seq_one_letter_code
_entity_poly.pdbx_strand_id
1 'polypeptide(L)'
;MQRRTVERIEGWPSRQFTQGDVGLRDLASAGFSGAVHAGTWILMSEGQSVGVFDGDVDEITSVGTIYISPDPVLPVLFSMLEQEPVRSSSHHTTRVPLKNQTNAFDDWNGRQEYIGYLRLSSDGDEYYVVYDQTGSTSVAFVGPENRFLTNEQADTIGHTITGEYTVAIAPIAPTPVSKPANKTPSDASPSALPGQSERLITDGASESVEDLRRRITALERERDALKTERDNLLEERDHLNAKITRLQEQLNDLESASTSRTSSTNTSNATELVPEKALSGTSLFVRYHNQNRATLTDAYHGEAPPEEVNDNLTLEHHTSFDAENTVVENEPFEQFLTDSIEFDVVSWVVRDLLHVIYNAGYEDDLAELYDYIPDIDRAALHARNTVDSTSIYFDVVCFDKRGDPLLVINIHDSNDPTTEMELETLLDDASVAASEWPVTGALLVTTSYFESNALTVADDATAGGGGLFSSSSRANYVRLSRKSGFHLCLVEARQRQFHVAMPDL
;
A
#
# COMPACT_ATOMS: atom_id res chain seq x y z
N MET A 1 8.47 19.37 -27.81
CA MET A 1 7.69 18.32 -27.13
C MET A 1 7.95 16.98 -27.81
N GLN A 2 8.07 15.88 -27.07
CA GLN A 2 8.32 14.55 -27.63
C GLN A 2 7.11 14.07 -28.42
N ARG A 3 7.38 13.45 -29.58
CA ARG A 3 6.34 12.97 -30.50
C ARG A 3 5.30 12.06 -29.82
N ARG A 4 5.75 11.18 -28.93
CA ARG A 4 4.89 10.24 -28.21
C ARG A 4 3.89 10.95 -27.29
N THR A 5 4.30 12.02 -26.63
CA THR A 5 3.43 12.82 -25.75
C THR A 5 2.39 13.57 -26.58
N VAL A 6 2.80 14.14 -27.71
CA VAL A 6 1.87 14.81 -28.64
C VAL A 6 0.81 13.83 -29.15
N GLU A 7 1.21 12.63 -29.60
CA GLU A 7 0.28 11.61 -30.09
C GLU A 7 -0.76 11.21 -29.01
N ARG A 8 -0.36 11.12 -27.73
CA ARG A 8 -1.28 10.84 -26.61
C ARG A 8 -2.26 11.99 -26.35
N ILE A 9 -1.79 13.23 -26.40
CA ILE A 9 -2.61 14.42 -26.18
C ILE A 9 -3.59 14.63 -27.34
N GLU A 10 -3.17 14.40 -28.59
CA GLU A 10 -4.04 14.53 -29.76
C GLU A 10 -5.16 13.49 -29.78
N GLY A 11 -5.00 12.37 -29.05
CA GLY A 11 -6.06 11.39 -28.81
C GLY A 11 -7.16 11.86 -27.84
N TRP A 12 -6.95 12.97 -27.12
CA TRP A 12 -7.94 13.51 -26.19
C TRP A 12 -9.09 14.23 -26.91
N PRO A 13 -10.28 14.34 -26.28
CA PRO A 13 -11.36 15.17 -26.79
C PRO A 13 -10.87 16.59 -27.05
N SER A 14 -11.00 17.05 -28.29
CA SER A 14 -10.46 18.34 -28.71
C SER A 14 -11.52 19.29 -29.26
N ARG A 15 -11.25 20.58 -29.13
CA ARG A 15 -12.06 21.66 -29.72
C ARG A 15 -11.18 22.83 -30.15
N GLN A 16 -11.59 23.53 -31.19
CA GLN A 16 -10.91 24.76 -31.58
C GLN A 16 -11.30 25.91 -30.64
N PHE A 17 -10.37 26.82 -30.42
CA PHE A 17 -10.62 28.10 -29.79
C PHE A 17 -10.05 29.22 -30.65
N THR A 18 -10.74 30.37 -30.65
CA THR A 18 -10.41 31.53 -31.50
C THR A 18 -10.25 32.81 -30.68
N GLN A 19 -9.95 32.69 -29.39
CA GLN A 19 -9.95 33.81 -28.43
C GLN A 19 -8.56 34.13 -27.83
N GLY A 20 -7.46 33.57 -28.37
CA GLY A 20 -6.08 33.83 -27.91
C GLY A 20 -5.92 33.77 -26.38
N ASP A 21 -5.15 34.68 -25.79
CA ASP A 21 -4.88 34.79 -24.34
C ASP A 21 -6.13 34.88 -23.46
N VAL A 22 -7.21 35.48 -23.97
CA VAL A 22 -8.49 35.58 -23.24
C VAL A 22 -9.07 34.19 -23.03
N GLY A 23 -8.97 33.32 -24.05
CA GLY A 23 -9.37 31.92 -23.95
C GLY A 23 -8.55 31.13 -22.92
N LEU A 24 -7.24 31.38 -22.80
CA LEU A 24 -6.40 30.72 -21.80
C LEU A 24 -6.72 31.17 -20.37
N ARG A 25 -7.04 32.44 -20.16
CA ARG A 25 -7.47 32.94 -18.85
C ARG A 25 -8.82 32.35 -18.43
N ASP A 26 -9.73 32.18 -19.38
CA ASP A 26 -11.02 31.53 -19.12
C ASP A 26 -10.82 30.05 -18.75
N LEU A 27 -9.92 29.35 -19.44
CA LEU A 27 -9.54 27.98 -19.08
C LEU A 27 -8.90 27.90 -17.69
N ALA A 28 -7.95 28.80 -17.38
CA ALA A 28 -7.32 28.87 -16.06
C ALA A 28 -8.36 29.11 -14.95
N SER A 29 -9.30 30.02 -15.18
CA SER A 29 -10.35 30.35 -14.21
C SER A 29 -11.38 29.25 -14.04
N ALA A 30 -11.58 28.42 -15.07
CA ALA A 30 -12.49 27.28 -15.05
C ALA A 30 -11.88 26.00 -14.44
N GLY A 31 -10.65 26.05 -13.91
CA GLY A 31 -9.98 24.87 -13.37
C GLY A 31 -9.64 23.84 -14.44
N PHE A 32 -9.36 24.28 -15.68
CA PHE A 32 -9.13 23.40 -16.82
C PHE A 32 -7.92 22.47 -16.63
N SER A 33 -8.12 21.19 -16.93
CA SER A 33 -7.06 20.18 -17.05
C SER A 33 -6.97 19.68 -18.48
N GLY A 34 -5.81 19.80 -19.11
CA GLY A 34 -5.62 19.49 -20.52
C GLY A 34 -4.41 20.17 -21.13
N ALA A 35 -4.38 20.19 -22.46
CA ALA A 35 -3.35 20.85 -23.24
C ALA A 35 -3.94 21.87 -24.20
N VAL A 36 -3.23 22.97 -24.43
CA VAL A 36 -3.57 23.97 -25.44
C VAL A 36 -2.45 24.03 -26.45
N HIS A 37 -2.78 23.95 -27.74
CA HIS A 37 -1.82 24.07 -28.84
C HIS A 37 -2.19 25.23 -29.75
N ALA A 38 -1.33 26.24 -29.83
CA ALA A 38 -1.52 27.43 -30.67
C ALA A 38 -0.18 27.93 -31.22
N GLY A 39 0.62 27.04 -31.80
CA GLY A 39 2.04 27.25 -32.12
C GLY A 39 2.96 26.87 -30.97
N THR A 40 2.50 27.09 -29.73
CA THR A 40 3.11 26.65 -28.48
C THR A 40 2.19 25.66 -27.77
N TRP A 41 2.77 24.69 -27.05
CA TRP A 41 2.05 23.74 -26.21
C TRP A 41 2.03 24.21 -24.76
N ILE A 42 0.84 24.25 -24.16
CA ILE A 42 0.66 24.60 -22.75
C ILE A 42 -0.11 23.48 -22.08
N LEU A 43 0.54 22.83 -21.12
CA LEU A 43 -0.09 21.83 -20.26
C LEU A 43 -0.66 22.52 -19.03
N MET A 44 -1.92 22.26 -18.74
CA MET A 44 -2.64 22.83 -17.61
C MET A 44 -3.25 21.72 -16.77
N SER A 45 -3.14 21.82 -15.45
CA SER A 45 -3.84 20.97 -14.49
C SER A 45 -4.55 21.86 -13.48
N GLU A 46 -5.85 21.65 -13.30
CA GLU A 46 -6.72 22.40 -12.39
C GLU A 46 -6.61 23.92 -12.57
N GLY A 47 -6.47 24.35 -13.83
CA GLY A 47 -6.36 25.76 -14.21
C GLY A 47 -4.99 26.40 -13.93
N GLN A 48 -4.03 25.67 -13.36
CA GLN A 48 -2.63 26.08 -13.31
C GLN A 48 -1.88 25.56 -14.54
N SER A 49 -1.00 26.37 -15.11
CA SER A 49 -0.05 25.84 -16.09
C SER A 49 1.00 25.01 -15.34
N VAL A 50 1.31 23.85 -15.88
CA VAL A 50 2.31 22.93 -15.31
C VAL A 50 3.51 22.75 -16.23
N GLY A 51 3.41 23.18 -17.50
CA GLY A 51 4.51 23.22 -18.44
C GLY A 51 4.16 23.96 -19.74
N VAL A 52 5.18 24.55 -20.37
CA VAL A 52 5.10 25.28 -21.64
C VAL A 52 6.21 24.77 -22.54
N PHE A 53 5.87 24.34 -23.75
CA PHE A 53 6.80 23.66 -24.66
C PHE A 53 6.67 24.20 -26.08
N ASP A 54 7.79 24.17 -26.81
CA ASP A 54 7.89 24.61 -28.21
C ASP A 54 7.45 26.08 -28.45
N GLY A 55 7.69 26.96 -27.47
CA GLY A 55 7.46 28.42 -27.55
C GLY A 55 7.25 29.04 -26.17
N ASP A 56 6.73 30.26 -26.13
CA ASP A 56 6.39 30.99 -24.89
C ASP A 56 4.86 31.21 -24.79
N VAL A 57 4.36 31.37 -23.56
CA VAL A 57 2.96 31.76 -23.29
C VAL A 57 2.61 33.08 -23.96
N ASP A 58 3.58 33.99 -24.12
CA ASP A 58 3.37 35.27 -24.80
C ASP A 58 3.29 35.17 -26.34
N GLU A 59 3.57 34.00 -26.93
CA GLU A 59 3.56 33.76 -28.39
C GLU A 59 2.27 33.09 -28.91
N ILE A 60 1.28 32.90 -28.03
CA ILE A 60 0.04 32.19 -28.37
C ILE A 60 -0.74 32.95 -29.43
N THR A 61 -0.92 32.31 -30.57
CA THR A 61 -1.73 32.85 -31.66
C THR A 61 -3.22 32.90 -31.29
N SER A 62 -3.99 33.79 -31.93
CA SER A 62 -5.42 33.95 -31.62
C SER A 62 -6.29 32.71 -31.92
N VAL A 63 -5.74 31.69 -32.59
CA VAL A 63 -6.44 30.46 -32.96
C VAL A 63 -5.60 29.24 -32.57
N GLY A 64 -6.21 28.28 -31.89
CA GLY A 64 -5.56 27.02 -31.56
C GLY A 64 -6.55 25.90 -31.25
N THR A 65 -6.02 24.81 -30.72
CA THR A 65 -6.78 23.62 -30.32
C THR A 65 -6.61 23.39 -28.82
N ILE A 66 -7.73 23.15 -28.14
CA ILE A 66 -7.78 22.70 -26.75
C ILE A 66 -7.99 21.20 -26.77
N TYR A 67 -7.18 20.46 -26.04
CA TYR A 67 -7.29 19.03 -25.77
C TYR A 67 -7.65 18.83 -24.30
N ILE A 68 -8.81 18.23 -24.03
CA ILE A 68 -9.36 18.08 -22.68
C ILE A 68 -8.80 16.80 -22.08
N SER A 69 -8.06 16.90 -20.97
CA SER A 69 -7.49 15.71 -20.36
C SER A 69 -8.56 14.83 -19.72
N PRO A 70 -8.48 13.50 -19.87
CA PRO A 70 -9.32 12.57 -19.12
C PRO A 70 -9.14 12.62 -17.60
N ASP A 71 -7.96 13.05 -17.12
CA ASP A 71 -7.64 13.12 -15.69
C ASP A 71 -6.63 14.27 -15.39
N PRO A 72 -6.81 15.05 -14.31
CA PRO A 72 -5.90 16.14 -13.93
C PRO A 72 -4.42 15.75 -13.75
N VAL A 73 -4.11 14.49 -13.47
CA VAL A 73 -2.72 14.02 -13.29
C VAL A 73 -1.92 13.99 -14.60
N LEU A 74 -2.60 13.81 -15.75
CA LEU A 74 -1.93 13.58 -17.03
C LEU A 74 -1.12 14.77 -17.53
N PRO A 75 -1.62 16.03 -17.49
CA PRO A 75 -0.82 17.20 -17.81
C PRO A 75 0.43 17.34 -16.90
N VAL A 76 0.33 16.94 -15.63
CA VAL A 76 1.45 16.95 -14.69
C VAL A 76 2.50 15.91 -15.10
N LEU A 77 2.07 14.66 -15.33
CA LEU A 77 2.94 13.57 -15.80
C LEU A 77 3.64 13.96 -17.10
N PHE A 78 2.92 14.46 -18.09
CA PHE A 78 3.50 14.83 -19.37
C PHE A 78 4.45 16.02 -19.25
N SER A 79 4.18 16.99 -18.37
CA SER A 79 5.14 18.05 -18.11
C SER A 79 6.47 17.50 -17.56
N MET A 80 6.40 16.50 -16.68
CA MET A 80 7.58 15.82 -16.15
C MET A 80 8.32 14.95 -17.18
N LEU A 81 7.60 14.26 -18.06
CA LEU A 81 8.21 13.42 -19.11
C LEU A 81 8.93 14.24 -20.20
N GLU A 82 8.50 15.48 -20.41
CA GLU A 82 9.10 16.41 -21.37
C GLU A 82 10.36 17.11 -20.85
N GLN A 83 10.60 17.04 -19.55
CA GLN A 83 11.76 17.64 -18.90
C GLN A 83 12.81 16.58 -18.57
N GLU A 84 14.08 16.99 -18.59
CA GLU A 84 15.14 16.14 -18.05
C GLU A 84 14.97 16.02 -16.54
N PRO A 85 14.92 14.78 -15.98
CA PRO A 85 14.82 14.59 -14.54
C PRO A 85 16.02 15.23 -13.83
N VAL A 86 15.74 15.95 -12.75
CA VAL A 86 16.78 16.46 -11.83
C VAL A 86 17.55 15.31 -11.21
N ARG A 87 16.85 14.20 -10.94
CA ARG A 87 17.41 12.93 -10.50
C ARG A 87 16.61 11.79 -11.11
N SER A 88 17.31 10.71 -11.45
CA SER A 88 16.68 9.44 -11.80
C SER A 88 17.52 8.27 -11.30
N SER A 89 16.84 7.18 -10.94
CA SER A 89 17.45 5.90 -10.60
C SER A 89 16.59 4.76 -11.10
N SER A 90 17.25 3.71 -11.59
CA SER A 90 16.58 2.48 -12.03
C SER A 90 16.64 1.43 -10.93
N HIS A 91 15.54 0.71 -10.77
CA HIS A 91 15.36 -0.37 -9.82
C HIS A 91 14.65 -1.53 -10.52
N HIS A 92 14.68 -2.71 -9.92
CA HIS A 92 13.99 -3.88 -10.44
C HIS A 92 12.86 -4.29 -9.49
N THR A 93 11.68 -4.59 -10.02
CA THR A 93 10.57 -5.15 -9.26
C THR A 93 10.15 -6.49 -9.86
N THR A 94 10.11 -7.53 -9.02
CA THR A 94 9.71 -8.88 -9.44
C THR A 94 8.24 -9.16 -9.10
N ARG A 95 7.63 -8.41 -8.16
CA ARG A 95 6.18 -8.41 -7.85
C ARG A 95 5.85 -7.46 -6.69
N VAL A 96 5.52 -6.20 -6.98
CA VAL A 96 4.89 -5.25 -6.02
C VAL A 96 4.21 -4.14 -6.84
N PRO A 97 2.99 -3.68 -6.50
CA PRO A 97 2.46 -2.44 -7.07
C PRO A 97 3.42 -1.28 -6.72
N LEU A 98 3.88 -0.52 -7.73
CA LEU A 98 4.85 0.57 -7.53
C LEU A 98 4.39 1.62 -6.51
N LYS A 99 3.09 1.69 -6.22
CA LYS A 99 2.52 2.56 -5.18
C LYS A 99 3.03 2.22 -3.77
N ASN A 100 3.40 0.97 -3.51
CA ASN A 100 3.99 0.52 -2.25
C ASN A 100 5.52 0.70 -2.20
N GLN A 101 6.14 1.14 -3.31
CA GLN A 101 7.57 1.46 -3.39
C GLN A 101 7.85 2.92 -2.97
N THR A 102 7.07 3.45 -2.01
CA THR A 102 7.17 4.83 -1.49
C THR A 102 8.53 5.16 -0.85
N ASN A 103 9.24 4.15 -0.35
CA ASN A 103 10.57 4.29 0.25
C ASN A 103 11.61 4.88 -0.71
N ALA A 104 11.38 4.82 -2.02
CA ALA A 104 12.29 5.41 -3.01
C ALA A 104 12.37 6.95 -2.91
N PHE A 105 11.33 7.61 -2.39
CA PHE A 105 11.32 9.05 -2.15
C PHE A 105 11.68 9.42 -0.71
N ASP A 106 11.55 8.50 0.25
CA ASP A 106 11.87 8.73 1.68
C ASP A 106 13.38 8.91 1.93
N ASP A 107 14.22 8.23 1.15
CA ASP A 107 15.68 8.41 1.17
C ASP A 107 16.13 9.78 0.58
N TRP A 108 15.23 10.49 -0.09
CA TRP A 108 15.51 11.76 -0.75
C TRP A 108 15.28 12.95 0.20
N ASN A 109 16.11 12.95 1.25
CA ASN A 109 16.24 13.91 2.34
C ASN A 109 15.80 15.37 2.02
N GLY A 110 14.64 15.76 2.55
CA GLY A 110 14.32 17.11 3.04
C GLY A 110 14.45 18.30 2.09
N ARG A 111 13.39 18.61 1.33
CA ARG A 111 12.87 19.97 1.05
C ARG A 111 11.49 19.85 0.37
N GLN A 112 10.56 20.70 0.79
CA GLN A 112 9.20 20.77 0.24
C GLN A 112 9.26 21.27 -1.23
N GLU A 113 8.50 20.63 -2.14
CA GLU A 113 8.25 20.96 -3.58
C GLU A 113 8.62 19.90 -4.65
N TYR A 114 8.91 18.64 -4.33
CA TYR A 114 9.23 17.66 -5.40
C TYR A 114 8.00 16.88 -5.89
N ILE A 115 7.63 17.13 -7.15
CA ILE A 115 6.76 16.28 -7.97
C ILE A 115 7.66 15.26 -8.67
N GLY A 116 7.22 14.01 -8.76
CA GLY A 116 8.01 12.94 -9.35
C GLY A 116 7.15 11.81 -9.86
N TYR A 117 7.77 10.86 -10.56
CA TYR A 117 7.07 9.68 -11.04
C TYR A 117 7.91 8.42 -10.92
N LEU A 118 7.24 7.29 -10.65
CA LEU A 118 7.75 5.97 -11.02
C LEU A 118 7.28 5.66 -12.44
N ARG A 119 8.13 5.03 -13.23
CA ARG A 119 7.80 4.52 -14.56
C ARG A 119 8.24 3.08 -14.67
N LEU A 120 7.33 2.20 -15.05
CA LEU A 120 7.59 0.83 -15.43
C LEU A 120 7.05 0.60 -16.84
N SER A 121 7.83 -0.06 -17.69
CA SER A 121 7.39 -0.41 -19.04
C SER A 121 7.64 -1.88 -19.30
N SER A 122 6.63 -2.55 -19.87
CA SER A 122 6.73 -3.95 -20.26
C SER A 122 5.86 -4.20 -21.48
N ASP A 123 6.39 -4.91 -22.48
CA ASP A 123 5.66 -5.38 -23.66
C ASP A 123 4.81 -4.32 -24.41
N GLY A 124 5.24 -3.05 -24.35
CA GLY A 124 4.57 -1.91 -24.99
C GLY A 124 3.61 -1.15 -24.08
N ASP A 125 3.28 -1.71 -22.92
CA ASP A 125 2.51 -1.04 -21.87
C ASP A 125 3.44 -0.15 -21.02
N GLU A 126 2.86 0.93 -20.52
CA GLU A 126 3.54 1.82 -19.59
C GLU A 126 2.68 2.09 -18.38
N TYR A 127 3.26 1.89 -17.21
CA TYR A 127 2.63 2.13 -15.94
C TYR A 127 3.42 3.19 -15.17
N TYR A 128 2.70 4.11 -14.56
CA TYR A 128 3.23 5.25 -13.85
C TYR A 128 2.55 5.38 -12.49
N VAL A 129 3.31 5.83 -11.50
CA VAL A 129 2.76 6.39 -10.27
C VAL A 129 3.31 7.80 -10.16
N VAL A 130 2.41 8.77 -10.20
CA VAL A 130 2.72 10.20 -10.18
C VAL A 130 2.56 10.69 -8.75
N TYR A 131 3.58 11.32 -8.20
CA TYR A 131 3.52 12.01 -6.91
C TYR A 131 3.47 13.50 -7.15
N ASP A 132 2.44 14.16 -6.61
CA ASP A 132 2.32 15.61 -6.59
C ASP A 132 2.06 16.13 -5.16
N GLN A 133 1.64 17.38 -5.04
CA GLN A 133 1.39 18.01 -3.74
C GLN A 133 0.15 17.46 -3.00
N THR A 134 -0.72 16.73 -3.70
CA THR A 134 -1.98 16.18 -3.19
C THR A 134 -1.87 14.71 -2.81
N GLY A 135 -0.87 14.00 -3.36
CA GLY A 135 -0.61 12.60 -3.03
C GLY A 135 -0.04 11.84 -4.23
N SER A 136 -0.31 10.54 -4.29
CA SER A 136 0.07 9.67 -5.40
C SER A 136 -1.12 9.23 -6.23
N THR A 137 -0.98 9.26 -7.54
CA THR A 137 -1.99 8.82 -8.50
C THR A 137 -1.39 7.82 -9.48
N SER A 138 -2.04 6.67 -9.64
CA SER A 138 -1.62 5.61 -10.55
C SER A 138 -2.18 5.82 -11.95
N VAL A 139 -1.36 5.59 -12.98
CA VAL A 139 -1.69 5.81 -14.39
C VAL A 139 -1.15 4.64 -15.21
N ALA A 140 -1.96 4.06 -16.09
CA ALA A 140 -1.51 3.05 -17.05
C ALA A 140 -1.89 3.42 -18.49
N PHE A 141 -1.00 3.12 -19.42
CA PHE A 141 -1.24 3.12 -20.86
C PHE A 141 -1.06 1.70 -21.37
N VAL A 142 -2.16 1.08 -21.78
CA VAL A 142 -2.22 -0.35 -22.11
C VAL A 142 -2.49 -0.57 -23.59
N GLY A 143 -1.71 -1.47 -24.20
CA GLY A 143 -1.82 -1.92 -25.56
C GLY A 143 -1.33 -0.90 -26.61
N PRO A 144 -1.34 -1.29 -27.89
CA PRO A 144 -0.86 -0.47 -28.99
C PRO A 144 -1.68 0.81 -29.20
N GLU A 145 -2.92 0.85 -28.71
CA GLU A 145 -3.80 2.03 -28.75
C GLU A 145 -3.56 3.00 -27.58
N ASN A 146 -2.61 2.71 -26.66
CA ASN A 146 -2.35 3.48 -25.44
C ASN A 146 -3.64 3.75 -24.63
N ARG A 147 -4.46 2.73 -24.39
CA ARG A 147 -5.68 2.89 -23.60
C ARG A 147 -5.32 3.38 -22.20
N PHE A 148 -5.87 4.53 -21.84
CA PHE A 148 -5.61 5.19 -20.57
C PHE A 148 -6.47 4.59 -19.45
N LEU A 149 -5.83 4.28 -18.32
CA LEU A 149 -6.46 3.83 -17.07
C LEU A 149 -5.88 4.65 -15.90
N THR A 150 -6.69 4.90 -14.87
CA THR A 150 -6.28 5.62 -13.65
C THR A 150 -6.66 4.88 -12.38
N ASN A 151 -5.93 5.19 -11.30
CA ASN A 151 -6.19 4.70 -9.94
C ASN A 151 -6.41 3.18 -9.94
N GLU A 152 -7.53 2.70 -9.41
CA GLU A 152 -7.86 1.27 -9.26
C GLU A 152 -7.68 0.47 -10.56
N GLN A 153 -8.06 1.06 -11.71
CA GLN A 153 -7.91 0.40 -13.01
C GLN A 153 -6.44 0.31 -13.44
N ALA A 154 -5.65 1.35 -13.14
CA ALA A 154 -4.22 1.33 -13.39
C ALA A 154 -3.52 0.39 -12.42
N ASP A 155 -3.88 0.40 -11.13
CA ASP A 155 -3.32 -0.43 -10.08
C ASP A 155 -3.48 -1.91 -10.41
N THR A 156 -4.64 -2.32 -10.93
CA THR A 156 -4.89 -3.68 -11.45
C THR A 156 -3.83 -4.12 -12.47
N ILE A 157 -3.45 -3.22 -13.38
CA ILE A 157 -2.40 -3.48 -14.38
C ILE A 157 -1.02 -3.49 -13.70
N GLY A 158 -0.77 -2.55 -12.79
CA GLY A 158 0.46 -2.46 -12.00
C GLY A 158 0.78 -3.75 -11.24
N HIS A 159 -0.22 -4.52 -10.80
CA HIS A 159 -0.02 -5.82 -10.15
C HIS A 159 0.55 -6.90 -11.07
N THR A 160 0.36 -6.76 -12.38
CA THR A 160 0.73 -7.78 -13.37
C THR A 160 2.09 -7.54 -14.03
N ILE A 161 2.66 -6.34 -13.87
CA ILE A 161 3.87 -5.94 -14.58
C ILE A 161 5.09 -6.12 -13.68
N THR A 162 6.01 -6.98 -14.12
CA THR A 162 7.32 -7.20 -13.50
C THR A 162 8.42 -6.64 -14.40
N GLY A 163 9.43 -5.97 -13.84
CA GLY A 163 10.52 -5.45 -14.65
C GLY A 163 11.33 -4.32 -14.01
N GLU A 164 12.16 -3.69 -14.82
CA GLU A 164 12.92 -2.50 -14.40
C GLU A 164 11.98 -1.29 -14.36
N TYR A 165 11.91 -0.62 -13.22
CA TYR A 165 11.23 0.66 -13.08
C TYR A 165 12.21 1.78 -12.78
N THR A 166 11.93 2.95 -13.33
CA THR A 166 12.70 4.17 -13.09
C THR A 166 11.94 5.06 -12.13
N VAL A 167 12.62 5.56 -11.10
CA VAL A 167 12.13 6.62 -10.24
C VAL A 167 12.78 7.92 -10.71
N ALA A 168 11.97 8.94 -10.98
CA ALA A 168 12.44 10.22 -11.48
C ALA A 168 11.84 11.38 -10.68
N ILE A 169 12.69 12.31 -10.26
CA ILE A 169 12.27 13.65 -9.81
C ILE A 169 12.41 14.58 -11.00
N ALA A 170 11.30 15.18 -11.41
CA ALA A 170 11.28 16.14 -12.50
C ALA A 170 10.62 17.44 -12.01
N PRO A 171 11.16 18.61 -12.36
CA PRO A 171 10.52 19.86 -12.00
C PRO A 171 9.21 20.01 -12.78
N ILE A 172 8.23 20.68 -12.19
CA ILE A 172 7.19 21.35 -12.96
C ILE A 172 7.53 22.84 -13.04
N ALA A 173 7.32 23.46 -14.19
CA ALA A 173 7.62 24.87 -14.40
C ALA A 173 6.29 25.65 -14.55
N PRO A 174 5.57 25.92 -13.44
CA PRO A 174 4.33 26.67 -13.52
C PRO A 174 4.60 28.10 -13.97
N THR A 175 3.99 28.49 -15.10
CA THR A 175 4.14 29.82 -15.68
C THR A 175 2.81 30.56 -15.52
N PRO A 176 2.67 31.52 -14.58
CA PRO A 176 1.37 32.08 -14.25
C PRO A 176 0.70 32.69 -15.48
N VAL A 177 -0.43 32.11 -15.88
CA VAL A 177 -1.32 32.70 -16.89
C VAL A 177 -1.96 33.92 -16.23
N SER A 178 -1.48 35.12 -16.57
CA SER A 178 -1.80 36.37 -15.85
C SER A 178 -3.28 36.52 -15.46
N LYS A 179 -3.58 36.57 -14.15
CA LYS A 179 -4.88 37.01 -13.59
C LYS A 179 -5.08 38.50 -13.86
N PRO A 180 -6.32 39.02 -14.03
CA PRO A 180 -6.53 40.42 -14.36
C PRO A 180 -6.02 41.33 -13.23
N ALA A 181 -5.03 42.16 -13.55
CA ALA A 181 -4.85 43.43 -12.85
C ALA A 181 -6.04 44.31 -13.21
N ASN A 182 -6.90 44.56 -12.23
CA ASN A 182 -7.95 45.56 -12.33
C ASN A 182 -7.27 46.95 -12.47
N LYS A 183 -7.09 47.43 -13.69
CA LYS A 183 -6.69 48.81 -13.98
C LYS A 183 -7.62 49.42 -15.02
N THR A 184 -8.39 50.38 -14.51
CA THR A 184 -9.10 51.47 -15.18
C THR A 184 -8.36 51.98 -16.43
N PRO A 185 -9.06 52.31 -17.53
CA PRO A 185 -8.41 52.79 -18.75
C PRO A 185 -7.86 54.20 -18.55
N SER A 186 -6.62 54.43 -18.98
CA SER A 186 -6.10 55.78 -19.24
C SER A 186 -5.14 55.72 -20.43
N ASP A 187 -5.71 56.10 -21.57
CA ASP A 187 -5.12 56.95 -22.62
C ASP A 187 -3.78 56.54 -23.27
N ALA A 188 -3.84 56.02 -24.50
CA ALA A 188 -3.31 56.67 -25.71
C ALA A 188 -3.01 55.66 -26.85
N SER A 189 -3.64 55.92 -28.00
CA SER A 189 -3.37 55.54 -29.40
C SER A 189 -1.95 55.05 -29.79
N PRO A 190 -1.77 54.26 -30.88
CA PRO A 190 -2.30 54.61 -32.22
C PRO A 190 -2.82 53.47 -33.15
N SER A 191 -3.95 53.79 -33.79
CA SER A 191 -4.19 53.83 -35.26
C SER A 191 -3.79 52.66 -36.19
N ALA A 192 -4.80 51.94 -36.70
CA ALA A 192 -5.01 51.64 -38.13
C ALA A 192 -6.46 51.13 -38.41
N LEU A 193 -7.08 51.54 -39.53
CA LEU A 193 -8.52 51.50 -39.85
C LEU A 193 -9.12 50.12 -40.26
N PRO A 194 -10.43 49.86 -40.00
CA PRO A 194 -11.19 48.70 -40.49
C PRO A 194 -12.29 49.06 -41.53
N GLY A 195 -12.82 48.05 -42.24
CA GLY A 195 -14.04 48.25 -43.01
C GLY A 195 -14.65 47.00 -43.63
N GLN A 196 -15.89 46.71 -43.23
CA GLN A 196 -16.91 45.88 -43.91
C GLN A 196 -16.97 44.38 -43.57
N SER A 197 -17.44 44.04 -42.37
CA SER A 197 -18.09 42.73 -42.08
C SER A 197 -19.20 42.82 -41.01
N GLU A 198 -19.66 44.02 -40.67
CA GLU A 198 -20.17 44.33 -39.32
C GLU A 198 -21.69 44.22 -39.11
N ARG A 199 -22.50 43.91 -40.14
CA ARG A 199 -23.98 43.98 -40.03
C ARG A 199 -24.75 42.66 -39.89
N LEU A 200 -24.14 41.50 -40.18
CA LEU A 200 -24.77 40.20 -39.88
C LEU A 200 -24.32 39.62 -38.53
N ILE A 201 -23.27 40.19 -37.94
CA ILE A 201 -22.68 39.74 -36.67
C ILE A 201 -23.51 40.23 -35.48
N THR A 202 -24.19 41.38 -35.59
CA THR A 202 -24.77 42.10 -34.45
C THR A 202 -25.97 41.40 -33.79
N ASP A 203 -26.86 40.74 -34.54
CA ASP A 203 -28.05 40.11 -33.95
C ASP A 203 -27.71 38.76 -33.27
N GLY A 204 -26.87 37.93 -33.90
CA GLY A 204 -26.36 36.69 -33.29
C GLY A 204 -25.39 36.97 -32.14
N ALA A 205 -24.62 38.07 -32.21
CA ALA A 205 -23.81 38.53 -31.09
C ALA A 205 -24.67 38.99 -29.91
N SER A 206 -25.84 39.62 -30.14
CA SER A 206 -26.70 40.07 -29.04
C SER A 206 -27.31 38.90 -28.26
N GLU A 207 -27.78 37.84 -28.95
CA GLU A 207 -28.33 36.65 -28.30
C GLU A 207 -27.24 35.85 -27.56
N SER A 208 -26.05 35.73 -28.17
CA SER A 208 -24.88 35.11 -27.54
C SER A 208 -24.41 35.89 -26.30
N VAL A 209 -24.44 37.22 -26.34
CA VAL A 209 -24.09 38.08 -25.19
C VAL A 209 -25.08 37.89 -24.03
N GLU A 210 -26.37 37.70 -24.31
CA GLU A 210 -27.36 37.48 -23.25
C GLU A 210 -27.25 36.08 -22.61
N ASP A 211 -26.88 35.06 -23.38
CA ASP A 211 -26.57 33.72 -22.87
C ASP A 211 -25.27 33.70 -22.04
N LEU A 212 -24.22 34.35 -22.54
CA LEU A 212 -22.96 34.56 -21.83
C LEU A 212 -23.19 35.28 -20.49
N ARG A 213 -24.02 36.33 -20.48
CA ARG A 213 -24.39 37.04 -19.24
C ARG A 213 -25.09 36.12 -18.24
N ARG A 214 -26.04 35.29 -18.69
CA ARG A 214 -26.71 34.30 -17.83
C ARG A 214 -25.72 33.30 -17.24
N ARG A 215 -24.77 32.83 -18.05
CA ARG A 215 -23.75 31.87 -17.61
C ARG A 215 -22.74 32.49 -16.64
N ILE A 216 -22.34 33.75 -16.84
CA ILE A 216 -21.54 34.51 -15.87
C ILE A 216 -22.29 34.59 -14.54
N THR A 217 -23.56 34.99 -14.53
CA THR A 217 -24.32 35.08 -13.27
C THR A 217 -24.53 33.69 -12.62
N ALA A 218 -24.59 32.61 -13.39
CA ALA A 218 -24.66 31.25 -12.84
C ALA A 218 -23.32 30.85 -12.19
N LEU A 219 -22.19 31.06 -12.89
CA LEU A 219 -20.85 30.77 -12.40
C LEU A 219 -20.48 31.65 -11.19
N GLU A 220 -20.91 32.90 -11.15
CA GLU A 220 -20.73 33.77 -9.98
C GLU A 220 -21.44 33.21 -8.75
N ARG A 221 -22.67 32.68 -8.92
CA ARG A 221 -23.40 32.03 -7.82
C ARG A 221 -22.72 30.74 -7.36
N GLU A 222 -22.23 29.93 -8.31
CA GLU A 222 -21.53 28.68 -8.00
C GLU A 222 -20.20 28.96 -7.28
N ARG A 223 -19.43 29.95 -7.75
CA ARG A 223 -18.23 30.44 -7.06
C ARG A 223 -18.57 30.90 -5.65
N ASP A 224 -19.63 31.68 -5.46
CA ASP A 224 -20.01 32.18 -4.14
C ASP A 224 -20.48 31.04 -3.21
N ALA A 225 -21.14 30.02 -3.75
CA ALA A 225 -21.50 28.81 -3.01
C ALA A 225 -20.26 27.99 -2.61
N LEU A 226 -19.36 27.69 -3.55
CA LEU A 226 -18.11 26.97 -3.27
C LEU A 226 -17.21 27.73 -2.31
N LYS A 227 -17.17 29.06 -2.41
CA LYS A 227 -16.45 29.92 -1.46
C LYS A 227 -17.02 29.75 -0.05
N THR A 228 -18.35 29.72 0.08
CA THR A 228 -19.03 29.50 1.36
C THR A 228 -18.73 28.09 1.90
N GLU A 229 -18.76 27.07 1.05
CA GLU A 229 -18.43 25.69 1.44
C GLU A 229 -16.98 25.55 1.91
N ARG A 230 -16.03 26.14 1.17
CA ARG A 230 -14.62 26.20 1.59
C ARG A 230 -14.48 26.92 2.93
N ASP A 231 -15.17 28.05 3.12
CA ASP A 231 -15.10 28.79 4.38
C ASP A 231 -15.66 27.95 5.54
N ASN A 232 -16.75 27.20 5.33
CA ASN A 232 -17.27 26.24 6.30
C ASN A 232 -16.28 25.10 6.59
N LEU A 233 -15.63 24.53 5.57
CA LEU A 233 -14.64 23.46 5.74
C LEU A 233 -13.39 23.95 6.48
N LEU A 234 -12.97 25.20 6.24
CA LEU A 234 -11.87 25.82 6.99
C LEU A 234 -12.26 26.03 8.47
N GLU A 235 -13.49 26.47 8.73
CA GLU A 235 -14.02 26.57 10.10
C GLU A 235 -14.12 25.20 10.78
N GLU A 236 -14.55 24.16 10.07
CA GLU A 236 -14.61 22.79 10.60
C GLU A 236 -13.21 22.23 10.88
N ARG A 237 -12.26 22.42 9.96
CA ARG A 237 -10.86 22.07 10.18
C ARG A 237 -10.30 22.77 11.42
N ASP A 238 -10.56 24.07 11.55
CA ASP A 238 -10.08 24.85 12.70
C ASP A 238 -10.75 24.40 14.00
N HIS A 239 -12.04 24.05 13.96
CA HIS A 239 -12.76 23.46 15.07
C HIS A 239 -12.19 22.09 15.48
N LEU A 240 -11.93 21.22 14.51
CA LEU A 240 -11.34 19.90 14.73
C LEU A 240 -9.91 20.02 15.28
N ASN A 241 -9.10 20.93 14.75
CA ASN A 241 -7.76 21.22 15.27
C ASN A 241 -7.83 21.75 16.71
N ALA A 242 -8.74 22.68 17.00
CA ALA A 242 -8.96 23.15 18.36
C ALA A 242 -9.43 22.02 19.30
N LYS A 243 -10.24 21.08 18.80
CA LYS A 243 -10.65 19.88 19.55
C LYS A 243 -9.47 18.93 19.78
N ILE A 244 -8.61 18.72 18.80
CA ILE A 244 -7.37 17.94 18.94
C ILE A 244 -6.48 18.58 20.00
N THR A 245 -6.22 19.89 19.91
CA THR A 245 -5.42 20.61 20.92
C THR A 245 -6.04 20.49 22.30
N ARG A 246 -7.37 20.67 22.43
CA ARG A 246 -8.06 20.50 23.71
C ARG A 246 -7.98 19.07 24.23
N LEU A 247 -8.14 18.06 23.38
CA LEU A 247 -8.03 16.65 23.78
C LEU A 247 -6.60 16.31 24.19
N GLN A 248 -5.59 16.87 23.51
CA GLN A 248 -4.18 16.75 23.88
C GLN A 248 -3.89 17.45 25.21
N GLU A 249 -4.43 18.65 25.44
CA GLU A 249 -4.34 19.33 26.74
C GLU A 249 -5.04 18.53 27.84
N GLN A 250 -6.23 18.00 27.57
CA GLN A 250 -6.95 17.14 28.51
C GLN A 250 -6.19 15.85 28.80
N LEU A 251 -5.54 15.25 27.79
CA LEU A 251 -4.67 14.08 27.96
C LEU A 251 -3.47 14.45 28.83
N ASN A 252 -2.78 15.56 28.54
CA ASN A 252 -1.66 16.04 29.35
C ASN A 252 -2.08 16.37 30.80
N ASP A 253 -3.28 16.93 31.00
CA ASP A 253 -3.82 17.24 32.32
C ASP A 253 -4.24 15.96 33.06
N LEU A 254 -4.85 14.99 32.38
CA LEU A 254 -5.17 13.67 32.94
C LEU A 254 -3.91 12.89 33.28
N GLU A 255 -2.91 12.94 32.40
CA GLU A 255 -1.59 12.37 32.61
C GLU A 255 -0.93 13.04 33.82
N SER A 256 -0.86 14.37 33.87
CA SER A 256 -0.31 15.11 35.02
C SER A 256 -1.07 14.86 36.32
N ALA A 257 -2.40 14.70 36.25
CA ALA A 257 -3.24 14.36 37.40
C ALA A 257 -3.12 12.88 37.79
N SER A 258 -2.76 12.00 36.85
CA SER A 258 -2.37 10.61 37.09
C SER A 258 -0.99 10.57 37.74
N THR A 259 0.00 11.25 37.18
CA THR A 259 1.35 11.44 37.72
C THR A 259 1.32 12.03 39.14
N SER A 260 0.43 12.98 39.41
CA SER A 260 0.27 13.56 40.75
C SER A 260 -0.43 12.62 41.74
N ARG A 261 -1.31 11.71 41.27
CA ARG A 261 -1.93 10.66 42.09
C ARG A 261 -0.97 9.48 42.32
N THR A 262 -0.11 9.16 41.37
CA THR A 262 0.94 8.13 41.49
C THR A 262 2.16 8.61 42.29
N SER A 263 2.39 9.92 42.39
CA SER A 263 3.43 10.52 43.26
C SER A 263 3.22 10.28 44.77
N SER A 264 2.05 9.79 45.21
CA SER A 264 1.80 9.39 46.60
C SER A 264 1.99 7.89 46.88
N THR A 265 2.42 7.09 45.90
CA THR A 265 2.73 5.67 46.13
C THR A 265 4.05 5.31 45.45
N ASN A 266 5.13 5.30 46.24
CA ASN A 266 6.48 4.98 45.79
C ASN A 266 6.58 3.61 45.08
N THR A 267 7.44 3.59 44.05
CA THR A 267 8.19 2.45 43.43
C THR A 267 7.69 2.01 42.05
N SER A 268 8.41 2.37 40.97
CA SER A 268 8.90 1.43 39.91
C SER A 268 9.57 2.15 38.73
N ASN A 269 10.78 1.71 38.36
CA ASN A 269 11.54 2.12 37.16
C ASN A 269 11.04 1.37 35.89
N ALA A 270 9.73 1.13 35.77
CA ALA A 270 9.21 0.30 34.69
C ALA A 270 9.24 1.06 33.34
N THR A 271 9.78 0.41 32.30
CA THR A 271 9.80 0.93 30.92
C THR A 271 8.55 0.46 30.20
N GLU A 272 7.75 1.39 29.68
CA GLU A 272 6.56 1.06 28.90
C GLU A 272 6.93 0.78 27.43
N LEU A 273 6.45 -0.34 26.90
CA LEU A 273 6.57 -0.71 25.48
C LEU A 273 5.19 -0.94 24.87
N VAL A 274 5.07 -0.67 23.57
CA VAL A 274 3.88 -1.03 22.79
C VAL A 274 3.89 -2.52 22.44
N PRO A 275 2.71 -3.18 22.33
CA PRO A 275 2.58 -4.62 22.06
C PRO A 275 3.45 -5.14 20.91
N GLU A 276 3.33 -4.52 19.73
CA GLU A 276 4.05 -4.92 18.52
C GLU A 276 5.58 -4.93 18.75
N LYS A 277 6.11 -3.93 19.46
CA LYS A 277 7.54 -3.82 19.72
C LYS A 277 8.02 -4.84 20.75
N ALA A 278 7.19 -5.15 21.74
CA ALA A 278 7.48 -6.19 22.71
C ALA A 278 7.51 -7.57 22.04
N LEU A 279 6.53 -7.88 21.18
CA LEU A 279 6.47 -9.14 20.45
C LEU A 279 7.61 -9.26 19.43
N SER A 280 7.84 -8.26 18.57
CA SER A 280 8.92 -8.30 17.57
C SER A 280 10.33 -8.42 18.17
N GLY A 281 10.48 -8.02 19.44
CA GLY A 281 11.72 -8.12 20.20
C GLY A 281 11.88 -9.44 20.96
N THR A 282 10.94 -10.38 20.81
CA THR A 282 10.83 -11.62 21.60
C THR A 282 11.05 -12.86 20.73
N SER A 283 11.79 -13.82 21.26
CA SER A 283 11.89 -15.17 20.71
C SER A 283 11.63 -16.20 21.81
N LEU A 284 10.87 -17.23 21.50
CA LEU A 284 10.59 -18.37 22.36
C LEU A 284 11.53 -19.52 22.01
N PHE A 285 12.00 -20.26 23.00
CA PHE A 285 12.91 -21.37 22.84
C PHE A 285 12.34 -22.63 23.48
N VAL A 286 12.36 -23.73 22.71
CA VAL A 286 11.94 -25.04 23.20
C VAL A 286 13.05 -25.62 24.06
N ARG A 287 12.76 -25.83 25.34
CA ARG A 287 13.72 -26.36 26.31
C ARG A 287 13.12 -27.53 27.06
N TYR A 288 13.99 -28.45 27.48
CA TYR A 288 13.62 -29.59 28.29
C TYR A 288 14.26 -29.46 29.67
N HIS A 289 13.48 -29.69 30.73
CA HIS A 289 14.00 -29.71 32.09
C HIS A 289 15.08 -30.80 32.26
N ASN A 290 14.94 -31.92 31.55
CA ASN A 290 15.93 -32.99 31.52
C ASN A 290 15.98 -33.67 30.14
N GLN A 291 17.16 -33.69 29.54
CA GLN A 291 17.40 -34.32 28.22
C GLN A 291 17.29 -35.87 28.24
N ASN A 292 17.23 -36.49 29.41
CA ASN A 292 17.05 -37.95 29.57
C ASN A 292 15.59 -38.36 29.87
N ARG A 293 14.65 -37.41 29.85
CA ARG A 293 13.20 -37.66 29.96
C ARG A 293 12.57 -37.50 28.58
N ALA A 294 11.29 -37.85 28.46
CA ALA A 294 10.50 -37.71 27.25
C ALA A 294 10.68 -36.35 26.55
N THR A 295 10.93 -36.41 25.24
CA THR A 295 11.13 -35.30 24.32
C THR A 295 10.20 -35.41 23.11
N LEU A 296 10.13 -34.37 22.29
CA LEU A 296 9.39 -34.43 21.02
C LEU A 296 9.94 -35.49 20.06
N THR A 297 11.24 -35.76 20.10
CA THR A 297 11.84 -36.85 19.33
C THR A 297 11.33 -38.23 19.79
N ASP A 298 11.18 -38.43 21.10
CA ASP A 298 10.63 -39.67 21.65
C ASP A 298 9.14 -39.83 21.28
N ALA A 299 8.37 -38.74 21.37
CA ALA A 299 6.97 -38.74 20.93
C ALA A 299 6.80 -39.02 19.43
N TYR A 300 7.67 -38.44 18.58
CA TYR A 300 7.69 -38.71 17.14
C TYR A 300 7.91 -40.19 16.83
N HIS A 301 8.76 -40.88 17.61
CA HIS A 301 8.96 -42.32 17.50
C HIS A 301 7.90 -43.17 18.22
N GLY A 302 6.89 -42.55 18.84
CA GLY A 302 5.85 -43.24 19.62
C GLY A 302 6.37 -43.84 20.94
N GLU A 303 7.51 -43.35 21.43
CA GLU A 303 8.19 -43.87 22.64
C GLU A 303 7.76 -43.14 23.92
N ALA A 304 7.09 -41.98 23.80
CA ALA A 304 6.58 -41.21 24.93
C ALA A 304 5.17 -40.64 24.68
N PRO A 305 4.27 -40.66 25.67
CA PRO A 305 2.96 -40.03 25.56
C PRO A 305 3.05 -38.49 25.66
N PRO A 306 2.04 -37.76 25.15
CA PRO A 306 2.02 -36.28 25.16
C PRO A 306 2.21 -35.68 26.55
N GLU A 307 1.58 -36.27 27.56
CA GLU A 307 1.64 -35.80 28.94
C GLU A 307 3.09 -35.79 29.47
N GLU A 308 3.86 -36.85 29.22
CA GLU A 308 5.24 -36.95 29.70
C GLU A 308 6.18 -35.97 28.98
N VAL A 309 5.98 -35.74 27.69
CA VAL A 309 6.73 -34.73 26.92
C VAL A 309 6.40 -33.33 27.42
N ASN A 310 5.11 -33.02 27.59
CA ASN A 310 4.65 -31.71 28.01
C ASN A 310 5.10 -31.35 29.42
N ASP A 311 5.17 -32.32 30.34
CA ASP A 311 5.73 -32.18 31.68
C ASP A 311 7.25 -31.89 31.69
N ASN A 312 7.96 -32.22 30.61
CA ASN A 312 9.39 -31.98 30.48
C ASN A 312 9.71 -30.76 29.62
N LEU A 313 8.80 -30.35 28.73
CA LEU A 313 8.95 -29.24 27.79
C LEU A 313 8.55 -27.91 28.43
N THR A 314 9.41 -26.90 28.27
CA THR A 314 9.15 -25.50 28.63
C THR A 314 9.47 -24.60 27.44
N LEU A 315 8.69 -23.53 27.28
CA LEU A 315 9.00 -22.43 26.38
C LEU A 315 9.67 -21.32 27.18
N GLU A 316 10.97 -21.15 27.00
CA GLU A 316 11.73 -20.04 27.59
C GLU A 316 11.69 -18.84 26.64
N HIS A 317 11.48 -17.64 27.15
CA HIS A 317 11.51 -16.43 26.33
C HIS A 317 12.89 -15.75 26.40
N HIS A 318 13.28 -15.12 25.31
CA HIS A 318 14.43 -14.24 25.22
C HIS A 318 14.03 -12.94 24.53
N THR A 319 14.39 -11.82 25.14
CA THR A 319 14.00 -10.49 24.69
C THR A 319 15.22 -9.64 24.34
N SER A 320 15.09 -8.76 23.35
CA SER A 320 16.10 -7.74 23.06
C SER A 320 16.06 -6.54 24.03
N PHE A 321 15.15 -6.57 25.00
CA PHE A 321 14.90 -5.55 26.02
C PHE A 321 14.83 -6.19 27.41
N ASP A 322 14.78 -5.37 28.46
CA ASP A 322 14.74 -5.82 29.86
C ASP A 322 13.32 -6.26 30.27
N ALA A 323 13.02 -7.54 30.09
CA ALA A 323 11.71 -8.13 30.37
C ALA A 323 11.22 -7.89 31.82
N GLU A 324 12.12 -7.95 32.82
CA GLU A 324 11.75 -7.85 34.25
C GLU A 324 11.21 -6.46 34.62
N ASN A 325 11.66 -5.43 33.92
CA ASN A 325 11.29 -4.04 34.18
C ASN A 325 10.43 -3.45 33.05
N THR A 326 9.87 -4.27 32.15
CA THR A 326 9.00 -3.81 31.07
C THR A 326 7.53 -4.03 31.39
N VAL A 327 6.72 -3.02 31.09
CA VAL A 327 5.26 -3.10 31.08
C VAL A 327 4.72 -2.88 29.67
N VAL A 328 3.69 -3.62 29.30
CA VAL A 328 2.97 -3.51 28.03
C VAL A 328 1.50 -3.37 28.36
N GLU A 329 0.86 -2.30 27.90
CA GLU A 329 -0.56 -2.01 28.19
C GLU A 329 -0.92 -2.00 29.68
N ASN A 330 0.01 -1.56 30.55
CA ASN A 330 -0.09 -1.56 32.02
C ASN A 330 0.00 -2.95 32.67
N GLU A 331 0.37 -3.99 31.93
CA GLU A 331 0.62 -5.33 32.46
C GLU A 331 2.12 -5.65 32.42
N PRO A 332 2.65 -6.46 33.37
CA PRO A 332 4.02 -6.96 33.27
C PRO A 332 4.22 -7.73 31.97
N PHE A 333 5.37 -7.54 31.31
CA PHE A 333 5.64 -8.16 30.01
C PHE A 333 5.41 -9.68 29.99
N GLU A 334 5.84 -10.41 31.02
CA GLU A 334 5.64 -11.87 31.07
C GLU A 334 4.17 -12.27 31.05
N GLN A 335 3.31 -11.51 31.73
CA GLN A 335 1.87 -11.75 31.73
C GLN A 335 1.30 -11.44 30.34
N PHE A 336 1.60 -10.28 29.77
CA PHE A 336 1.19 -9.92 28.42
C PHE A 336 1.60 -10.98 27.38
N LEU A 337 2.85 -11.46 27.43
CA LEU A 337 3.35 -12.49 26.51
C LEU A 337 2.57 -13.80 26.65
N THR A 338 2.34 -14.27 27.88
CA THR A 338 1.63 -15.53 28.12
C THR A 338 0.13 -15.45 27.85
N ASP A 339 -0.44 -14.24 27.83
CA ASP A 339 -1.82 -13.99 27.43
C ASP A 339 -2.00 -13.75 25.91
N SER A 340 -0.91 -13.63 25.16
CA SER A 340 -0.93 -13.41 23.70
C SER A 340 -1.28 -14.68 22.90
N ILE A 341 -1.94 -14.48 21.75
CA ILE A 341 -2.26 -15.57 20.81
C ILE A 341 -1.01 -16.15 20.16
N GLU A 342 0.04 -15.36 19.96
CA GLU A 342 1.33 -15.80 19.43
C GLU A 342 1.97 -16.86 20.34
N PHE A 343 1.94 -16.63 21.66
CA PHE A 343 2.44 -17.59 22.64
C PHE A 343 1.59 -18.87 22.64
N ASP A 344 0.27 -18.74 22.59
CA ASP A 344 -0.65 -19.88 22.54
C ASP A 344 -0.42 -20.73 21.28
N VAL A 345 -0.25 -20.10 20.11
CA VAL A 345 0.05 -20.78 18.84
C VAL A 345 1.37 -21.52 18.91
N VAL A 346 2.45 -20.88 19.37
CA VAL A 346 3.76 -21.54 19.49
C VAL A 346 3.69 -22.71 20.47
N SER A 347 3.01 -22.52 21.60
CA SER A 347 2.77 -23.58 22.59
C SER A 347 2.04 -24.76 21.97
N TRP A 348 0.94 -24.51 21.24
CA TRP A 348 0.19 -25.56 20.56
C TRP A 348 1.01 -26.30 19.49
N VAL A 349 1.77 -25.57 18.66
CA VAL A 349 2.62 -26.17 17.61
C VAL A 349 3.60 -27.18 18.22
N VAL A 350 4.27 -26.84 19.31
CA VAL A 350 5.30 -27.71 19.89
C VAL A 350 4.75 -28.74 20.88
N ARG A 351 3.53 -28.58 21.39
CA ARG A 351 2.94 -29.48 22.40
C ARG A 351 1.90 -30.43 21.86
N ASP A 352 1.14 -30.01 20.86
CA ASP A 352 -0.07 -30.69 20.43
C ASP A 352 -0.08 -31.06 18.95
N LEU A 353 0.44 -30.20 18.05
CA LEU A 353 0.33 -30.40 16.60
C LEU A 353 0.89 -31.76 16.13
N LEU A 354 2.03 -32.20 16.68
CA LEU A 354 2.59 -33.53 16.39
C LEU A 354 1.56 -34.64 16.65
N HIS A 355 0.85 -34.55 17.77
CA HIS A 355 -0.16 -35.52 18.17
C HIS A 355 -1.47 -35.36 17.41
N VAL A 356 -1.85 -34.14 17.03
CA VAL A 356 -3.00 -33.90 16.14
C VAL A 356 -2.80 -34.63 14.82
N ILE A 357 -1.64 -34.44 14.18
CA ILE A 357 -1.31 -35.09 12.89
C ILE A 357 -1.29 -36.61 13.06
N TYR A 358 -0.61 -37.12 14.10
CA TYR A 358 -0.51 -38.56 14.35
C TYR A 358 -1.88 -39.21 14.63
N ASN A 359 -2.72 -38.59 15.46
CA ASN A 359 -4.02 -39.14 15.83
C ASN A 359 -5.02 -39.12 14.66
N ALA A 360 -4.89 -38.14 13.76
CA ALA A 360 -5.67 -38.07 12.54
C ALA A 360 -5.19 -39.08 11.47
N GLY A 361 -3.99 -39.67 11.62
CA GLY A 361 -3.41 -40.61 10.66
C GLY A 361 -2.80 -39.92 9.44
N TYR A 362 -2.33 -38.67 9.60
CA TYR A 362 -1.78 -37.84 8.53
C TYR A 362 -0.24 -37.80 8.55
N GLU A 363 0.43 -38.68 9.29
CA GLU A 363 1.90 -38.70 9.40
C GLU A 363 2.61 -38.84 8.04
N ASP A 364 2.08 -39.69 7.15
CA ASP A 364 2.63 -39.88 5.81
C ASP A 364 2.22 -38.75 4.85
N ASP A 365 1.01 -38.23 5.00
CA ASP A 365 0.44 -37.23 4.11
C ASP A 365 0.98 -35.82 4.39
N LEU A 366 1.39 -35.54 5.63
CA LEU A 366 2.03 -34.31 6.09
C LEU A 366 3.50 -34.53 6.48
N ALA A 367 4.17 -35.54 5.92
CA ALA A 367 5.51 -35.97 6.35
C ALA A 367 6.53 -34.83 6.48
N GLU A 368 6.57 -33.87 5.54
CA GLU A 368 7.53 -32.76 5.61
C GLU A 368 7.22 -31.79 6.77
N LEU A 369 5.97 -31.66 7.21
CA LEU A 369 5.63 -30.91 8.41
C LEU A 369 5.86 -31.77 9.67
N TYR A 370 5.35 -33.00 9.67
CA TYR A 370 5.38 -33.93 10.80
C TYR A 370 6.81 -34.26 11.25
N ASP A 371 7.72 -34.54 10.30
CA ASP A 371 9.10 -34.93 10.57
C ASP A 371 9.93 -33.80 11.21
N TYR A 372 9.55 -32.54 11.00
CA TYR A 372 10.34 -31.38 11.41
C TYR A 372 9.84 -30.72 12.70
N ILE A 373 8.66 -31.06 13.20
CA ILE A 373 8.16 -30.56 14.50
C ILE A 373 9.17 -30.82 15.64
N PRO A 374 9.78 -32.02 15.77
CA PRO A 374 10.77 -32.28 16.81
C PRO A 374 12.06 -31.45 16.70
N ASP A 375 12.35 -30.91 15.52
CA ASP A 375 13.56 -30.12 15.25
C ASP A 375 13.39 -28.62 15.57
N ILE A 376 12.16 -28.16 15.85
CA ILE A 376 11.88 -26.79 16.26
C ILE A 376 12.63 -26.47 17.57
N ASP A 377 13.54 -25.51 17.52
CA ASP A 377 14.32 -25.03 18.67
C ASP A 377 13.88 -23.64 19.12
N ARG A 378 13.51 -22.78 18.17
CA ARG A 378 13.21 -21.37 18.41
C ARG A 378 12.01 -20.91 17.58
N ALA A 379 11.15 -20.09 18.16
CA ALA A 379 10.12 -19.34 17.44
C ALA A 379 10.39 -17.83 17.62
N ALA A 380 10.55 -17.09 16.53
CA ALA A 380 10.59 -15.61 16.58
C ALA A 380 9.19 -15.06 16.34
N LEU A 381 8.79 -14.07 17.14
CA LEU A 381 7.48 -13.43 17.01
C LEU A 381 7.60 -12.15 16.16
N HIS A 382 6.57 -11.82 15.39
CA HIS A 382 6.46 -10.63 14.54
C HIS A 382 7.72 -10.44 13.69
N ALA A 383 8.15 -11.51 13.02
CA ALA A 383 9.43 -11.59 12.34
C ALA A 383 9.35 -11.02 10.93
N ARG A 384 10.01 -9.88 10.74
CA ARG A 384 10.23 -9.30 9.41
C ARG A 384 11.57 -9.77 8.86
N ASN A 385 11.54 -10.37 7.67
CA ASN A 385 12.74 -10.83 7.00
C ASN A 385 12.83 -10.28 5.58
N THR A 386 13.99 -10.47 4.95
CA THR A 386 14.19 -10.11 3.54
C THR A 386 14.77 -11.32 2.81
N VAL A 387 14.06 -11.77 1.78
CA VAL A 387 14.43 -12.91 0.95
C VAL A 387 14.45 -12.44 -0.50
N ASP A 388 15.59 -12.58 -1.17
CA ASP A 388 15.82 -12.07 -2.53
C ASP A 388 15.27 -10.65 -2.76
N SER A 389 15.61 -9.72 -1.85
CA SER A 389 15.15 -8.31 -1.85
C SER A 389 13.64 -8.10 -1.65
N THR A 390 12.88 -9.16 -1.40
CA THR A 390 11.45 -9.10 -1.02
C THR A 390 11.35 -9.09 0.50
N SER A 391 10.68 -8.08 1.06
CA SER A 391 10.36 -8.05 2.49
C SER A 391 9.17 -8.97 2.73
N ILE A 392 9.35 -9.95 3.59
CA ILE A 392 8.29 -10.87 4.02
C ILE A 392 8.07 -10.72 5.52
N TYR A 393 6.85 -10.97 5.96
CA TYR A 393 6.48 -10.85 7.37
C TYR A 393 5.65 -12.04 7.80
N PHE A 394 5.96 -12.55 9.00
CA PHE A 394 5.13 -13.54 9.66
C PHE A 394 4.98 -13.22 11.13
N ASP A 395 3.79 -13.47 11.68
CA ASP A 395 3.54 -13.33 13.12
C ASP A 395 4.38 -14.30 13.93
N VAL A 396 4.64 -15.49 13.40
CA VAL A 396 5.57 -16.47 13.99
C VAL A 396 6.40 -17.14 12.90
N VAL A 397 7.71 -17.29 13.16
CA VAL A 397 8.60 -18.16 12.38
C VAL A 397 9.30 -19.13 13.31
N CYS A 398 9.11 -20.44 13.10
CA CYS A 398 9.82 -21.49 13.81
C CYS A 398 11.10 -21.87 13.07
N PHE A 399 12.18 -22.04 13.81
CA PHE A 399 13.52 -22.34 13.31
C PHE A 399 14.05 -23.61 13.94
N ASP A 400 14.90 -24.31 13.20
CA ASP A 400 15.72 -25.38 13.73
C ASP A 400 16.89 -24.84 14.58
N LYS A 401 17.70 -25.75 15.13
CA LYS A 401 18.92 -25.41 15.91
C LYS A 401 20.00 -24.70 15.10
N ARG A 402 19.93 -24.75 13.77
CA ARG A 402 20.90 -24.13 12.85
C ARG A 402 20.45 -22.73 12.43
N GLY A 403 19.21 -22.35 12.73
CA GLY A 403 18.60 -21.09 12.35
C GLY A 403 17.92 -21.14 10.99
N ASP A 404 17.65 -22.32 10.46
CA ASP A 404 16.89 -22.51 9.22
C ASP A 404 15.37 -22.45 9.53
N PRO A 405 14.59 -21.61 8.84
CA PRO A 405 13.13 -21.54 9.01
C PRO A 405 12.45 -22.85 8.56
N LEU A 406 11.61 -23.41 9.43
CA LEU A 406 10.87 -24.65 9.19
C LEU A 406 9.36 -24.40 9.00
N LEU A 407 8.77 -23.52 9.81
CA LEU A 407 7.33 -23.25 9.84
C LEU A 407 7.10 -21.75 9.90
N VAL A 408 6.19 -21.25 9.07
CA VAL A 408 5.77 -19.84 9.06
C VAL A 408 4.28 -19.74 9.37
N ILE A 409 3.90 -18.74 10.16
CA ILE A 409 2.52 -18.63 10.66
C ILE A 409 2.08 -17.17 10.64
N ASN A 410 0.89 -16.93 10.08
CA ASN A 410 0.15 -15.68 10.24
C ASN A 410 -1.10 -15.90 11.09
N ILE A 411 -1.49 -14.87 11.84
CA ILE A 411 -2.56 -14.89 12.82
C ILE A 411 -3.54 -13.76 12.50
N HIS A 412 -4.78 -14.13 12.23
CA HIS A 412 -5.91 -13.23 12.21
C HIS A 412 -6.58 -13.22 13.59
N ASP A 413 -6.22 -12.24 14.41
CA ASP A 413 -6.83 -12.01 15.72
C ASP A 413 -7.88 -10.88 15.67
N SER A 414 -9.06 -11.23 15.16
CA SER A 414 -10.23 -10.34 15.12
C SER A 414 -11.52 -11.15 15.18
N ASN A 415 -12.62 -10.48 15.47
CA ASN A 415 -13.96 -11.07 15.37
C ASN A 415 -14.47 -11.16 13.92
N ASP A 416 -13.81 -10.46 13.00
CA ASP A 416 -14.13 -10.51 11.58
C ASP A 416 -13.69 -11.86 10.97
N PRO A 417 -14.25 -12.28 9.82
CA PRO A 417 -13.75 -13.46 9.13
C PRO A 417 -12.39 -13.22 8.48
N THR A 418 -11.60 -14.30 8.41
CA THR A 418 -10.35 -14.30 7.64
C THR A 418 -10.65 -14.36 6.15
N THR A 419 -10.04 -13.44 5.41
CA THR A 419 -10.37 -13.12 4.02
C THR A 419 -9.48 -13.84 3.01
N GLU A 420 -9.92 -13.86 1.75
CA GLU A 420 -9.14 -14.29 0.59
C GLU A 420 -7.76 -13.60 0.52
N MET A 421 -7.74 -12.28 0.68
CA MET A 421 -6.53 -11.46 0.59
C MET A 421 -5.48 -11.81 1.66
N GLU A 422 -5.92 -12.11 2.88
CA GLU A 422 -5.01 -12.51 3.97
C GLU A 422 -4.36 -13.87 3.70
N LEU A 423 -5.12 -14.82 3.14
CA LEU A 423 -4.57 -16.10 2.74
C LEU A 423 -3.62 -15.98 1.54
N GLU A 424 -3.98 -15.21 0.52
CA GLU A 424 -3.09 -14.93 -0.61
C GLU A 424 -1.76 -14.30 -0.14
N THR A 425 -1.84 -13.37 0.81
CA THR A 425 -0.64 -12.74 1.40
C THR A 425 0.25 -13.78 2.09
N LEU A 426 -0.33 -14.68 2.91
CA LEU A 426 0.44 -15.77 3.52
C LEU A 426 1.07 -16.68 2.45
N LEU A 427 0.30 -17.06 1.42
CA LEU A 427 0.77 -17.94 0.36
C LEU A 427 1.93 -17.33 -0.42
N ASP A 428 1.86 -16.04 -0.75
CA ASP A 428 2.92 -15.32 -1.45
C ASP A 428 4.18 -15.22 -0.58
N ASP A 429 4.06 -14.76 0.66
CA ASP A 429 5.20 -14.61 1.58
C ASP A 429 5.84 -15.97 1.90
N ALA A 430 5.03 -17.01 2.14
CA ALA A 430 5.52 -18.38 2.36
C ALA A 430 6.19 -18.96 1.11
N SER A 431 5.69 -18.64 -0.08
CA SER A 431 6.30 -19.07 -1.35
C SER A 431 7.67 -18.43 -1.56
N VAL A 432 7.80 -17.15 -1.23
CA VAL A 432 9.08 -16.43 -1.23
C VAL A 432 10.03 -17.02 -0.19
N ALA A 433 9.55 -17.30 1.03
CA ALA A 433 10.36 -17.93 2.06
C ALA A 433 10.87 -19.33 1.62
N ALA A 434 9.98 -20.17 1.10
CA ALA A 434 10.25 -21.54 0.69
C ALA A 434 11.07 -21.66 -0.61
N SER A 435 11.35 -20.55 -1.32
CA SER A 435 12.29 -20.56 -2.45
C SER A 435 13.74 -20.56 -2.00
N GLU A 436 14.05 -19.99 -0.84
CA GLU A 436 15.41 -19.86 -0.29
C GLU A 436 15.64 -20.72 0.96
N TRP A 437 14.60 -20.99 1.73
CA TRP A 437 14.67 -21.67 3.02
C TRP A 437 13.90 -22.99 3.03
N PRO A 438 14.23 -23.93 3.94
CA PRO A 438 13.56 -25.22 4.03
C PRO A 438 12.22 -25.13 4.79
N VAL A 439 11.37 -24.16 4.42
CA VAL A 439 10.02 -24.04 4.98
C VAL A 439 9.19 -25.23 4.54
N THR A 440 8.70 -26.01 5.50
CA THR A 440 7.92 -27.22 5.25
C THR A 440 6.43 -27.03 5.48
N GLY A 441 6.03 -25.99 6.22
CA GLY A 441 4.63 -25.65 6.44
C GLY A 441 4.37 -24.15 6.53
N ALA A 442 3.16 -23.75 6.14
CA ALA A 442 2.61 -22.42 6.33
C ALA A 442 1.23 -22.54 6.99
N LEU A 443 1.04 -21.85 8.11
CA LEU A 443 -0.22 -21.85 8.86
C LEU A 443 -0.89 -20.48 8.80
N LEU A 444 -2.21 -20.48 8.54
CA LEU A 444 -3.05 -19.33 8.83
C LEU A 444 -3.92 -19.68 10.02
N VAL A 445 -3.75 -18.95 11.13
CA VAL A 445 -4.53 -19.13 12.35
C VAL A 445 -5.58 -18.03 12.41
N THR A 446 -6.82 -18.36 12.70
CA THR A 446 -7.90 -17.38 12.89
C THR A 446 -8.57 -17.57 14.23
N THR A 447 -8.83 -16.50 14.98
CA THR A 447 -9.66 -16.57 16.20
C THR A 447 -11.16 -16.57 15.89
N SER A 448 -11.53 -16.49 14.61
CA SER A 448 -12.91 -16.43 14.11
C SER A 448 -13.25 -17.64 13.21
N TYR A 449 -13.32 -17.42 11.90
CA TYR A 449 -13.58 -18.43 10.87
C TYR A 449 -13.05 -17.96 9.50
N PHE A 450 -12.85 -18.89 8.58
CA PHE A 450 -12.47 -18.61 7.20
C PHE A 450 -13.69 -18.33 6.33
N GLU A 451 -13.65 -17.28 5.52
CA GLU A 451 -14.70 -17.06 4.52
C GLU A 451 -14.59 -18.05 3.34
N SER A 452 -15.67 -18.19 2.57
CA SER A 452 -15.74 -19.18 1.48
C SER A 452 -14.71 -18.94 0.37
N ASN A 453 -14.36 -17.69 0.08
CA ASN A 453 -13.35 -17.36 -0.91
C ASN A 453 -11.94 -17.77 -0.46
N ALA A 454 -11.60 -17.55 0.82
CA ALA A 454 -10.34 -18.01 1.38
C ALA A 454 -10.20 -19.55 1.26
N LEU A 455 -11.26 -20.30 1.57
CA LEU A 455 -11.25 -21.75 1.39
C LEU A 455 -11.08 -22.16 -0.09
N THR A 456 -11.68 -21.41 -1.02
CA THR A 456 -11.51 -21.65 -2.46
C THR A 456 -10.07 -21.42 -2.90
N VAL A 457 -9.42 -20.35 -2.41
CA VAL A 457 -7.99 -20.10 -2.67
C VAL A 457 -7.11 -21.20 -2.09
N ALA A 458 -7.41 -21.69 -0.89
CA ALA A 458 -6.67 -22.81 -0.29
C ALA A 458 -6.80 -24.08 -1.15
N ASP A 459 -8.01 -24.41 -1.59
CA ASP A 459 -8.28 -25.53 -2.49
C ASP A 459 -7.52 -25.35 -3.81
N ASP A 460 -7.59 -24.18 -4.45
CA ASP A 460 -6.91 -23.92 -5.72
C ASP A 460 -5.37 -23.99 -5.60
N ALA A 461 -4.81 -23.44 -4.52
CA ALA A 461 -3.38 -23.47 -4.25
C ALA A 461 -2.86 -24.89 -4.02
N THR A 462 -3.68 -25.76 -3.42
CA THR A 462 -3.31 -27.15 -3.10
C THR A 462 -3.75 -28.15 -4.17
N ALA A 463 -4.69 -27.80 -5.05
CA ALA A 463 -5.17 -28.62 -6.16
C ALA A 463 -4.06 -28.96 -7.19
N GLY A 464 -3.05 -28.09 -7.33
CA GLY A 464 -1.85 -28.36 -8.13
C GLY A 464 -1.01 -29.55 -7.64
N GLY A 465 -1.26 -30.02 -6.41
CA GLY A 465 -0.71 -31.24 -5.82
C GLY A 465 -1.55 -32.51 -6.07
N GLY A 466 -2.75 -32.39 -6.64
CA GLY A 466 -3.75 -33.46 -6.68
C GLY A 466 -4.64 -33.45 -7.95
N GLY A 467 -4.05 -33.50 -9.14
CA GLY A 467 -4.82 -33.79 -10.36
C GLY A 467 -5.33 -35.23 -10.39
N LEU A 468 -6.42 -35.50 -11.12
CA LEU A 468 -7.11 -36.81 -11.30
C LEU A 468 -6.23 -38.02 -11.71
N PHE A 469 -4.90 -37.84 -11.85
CA PHE A 469 -3.89 -38.89 -12.05
C PHE A 469 -2.54 -38.62 -11.32
N SER A 470 -2.44 -37.69 -10.37
CA SER A 470 -1.20 -37.47 -9.60
C SER A 470 -1.23 -38.23 -8.29
N SER A 471 -0.32 -39.20 -8.16
CA SER A 471 -0.09 -40.02 -6.97
C SER A 471 0.66 -39.29 -5.84
N SER A 472 0.58 -37.95 -5.75
CA SER A 472 1.18 -37.25 -4.62
C SER A 472 0.25 -37.39 -3.42
N SER A 473 0.60 -38.27 -2.51
CA SER A 473 -0.04 -38.48 -1.20
C SER A 473 0.09 -37.29 -0.25
N ARG A 474 0.51 -36.12 -0.72
CA ARG A 474 0.83 -35.00 0.17
C ARG A 474 -0.42 -34.16 0.39
N ALA A 475 -1.00 -34.24 1.59
CA ALA A 475 -2.17 -33.45 1.95
C ALA A 475 -1.84 -31.96 1.92
N ASN A 476 -2.75 -31.17 1.35
CA ASN A 476 -2.69 -29.71 1.30
C ASN A 476 -1.33 -29.11 0.90
N TYR A 477 -0.66 -29.73 -0.07
CA TYR A 477 0.69 -29.33 -0.45
C TYR A 477 0.69 -28.26 -1.55
N VAL A 478 1.22 -27.09 -1.23
CA VAL A 478 1.46 -26.00 -2.18
C VAL A 478 2.79 -26.24 -2.89
N ARG A 479 2.74 -26.43 -4.20
CA ARG A 479 3.91 -26.82 -5.00
C ARG A 479 4.52 -25.62 -5.71
N LEU A 480 5.76 -25.30 -5.37
CA LEU A 480 6.55 -24.25 -6.04
C LEU A 480 7.40 -24.82 -7.17
N SER A 481 8.02 -25.98 -6.94
CA SER A 481 8.88 -26.63 -7.92
C SER A 481 8.79 -28.16 -7.85
N ARG A 482 9.72 -28.87 -8.50
CA ARG A 482 9.80 -30.34 -8.36
C ARG A 482 10.31 -30.79 -6.99
N LYS A 483 11.00 -29.92 -6.25
CA LYS A 483 11.70 -30.26 -5.00
C LYS A 483 11.42 -29.28 -3.86
N SER A 484 10.55 -28.29 -4.07
CA SER A 484 10.23 -27.28 -3.06
C SER A 484 8.75 -26.93 -3.13
N GLY A 485 8.21 -26.58 -1.97
CA GLY A 485 6.81 -26.40 -1.63
C GLY A 485 6.66 -26.56 -0.12
N PHE A 486 5.43 -26.45 0.36
CA PHE A 486 5.11 -26.54 1.78
C PHE A 486 3.68 -27.02 1.98
N HIS A 487 3.38 -27.54 3.16
CA HIS A 487 2.01 -27.88 3.56
C HIS A 487 1.27 -26.65 4.06
N LEU A 488 0.12 -26.33 3.45
CA LEU A 488 -0.77 -25.28 3.93
C LEU A 488 -1.71 -25.84 4.98
N CYS A 489 -1.74 -25.24 6.16
CA CYS A 489 -2.70 -25.57 7.20
C CYS A 489 -3.55 -24.36 7.60
N LEU A 490 -4.87 -24.52 7.62
CA LEU A 490 -5.81 -23.52 8.11
C LEU A 490 -6.29 -23.92 9.50
N VAL A 491 -6.12 -23.05 10.49
CA VAL A 491 -6.34 -23.37 11.90
C VAL A 491 -7.34 -22.40 12.51
N GLU A 492 -8.40 -22.91 13.12
CA GLU A 492 -9.36 -22.13 13.90
C GLU A 492 -8.98 -22.21 15.40
N ALA A 493 -8.70 -21.06 16.01
CA ALA A 493 -8.33 -20.91 17.41
C ALA A 493 -9.54 -20.39 18.22
N ARG A 494 -10.44 -21.29 18.63
CA ARG A 494 -11.64 -20.92 19.40
C ARG A 494 -11.44 -21.22 20.87
N GLN A 495 -11.60 -20.21 21.74
CA GLN A 495 -11.44 -20.35 23.19
C GLN A 495 -10.08 -20.96 23.60
N ARG A 496 -8.99 -20.56 22.93
CA ARG A 496 -7.61 -21.10 23.12
C ARG A 496 -7.50 -22.61 22.83
N GLN A 497 -8.42 -23.17 22.06
CA GLN A 497 -8.32 -24.49 21.47
C GLN A 497 -8.12 -24.35 19.96
N PHE A 498 -7.19 -25.12 19.42
CA PHE A 498 -6.81 -25.07 18.02
C PHE A 498 -7.38 -26.28 17.29
N HIS A 499 -8.09 -26.02 16.20
CA HIS A 499 -8.64 -27.03 15.30
C HIS A 499 -8.08 -26.80 13.90
N VAL A 500 -7.50 -27.84 13.29
CA VAL A 500 -6.99 -27.72 11.91
C VAL A 500 -8.18 -27.96 10.98
N ALA A 501 -8.73 -26.88 10.43
CA ALA A 501 -9.85 -26.94 9.50
C ALA A 501 -9.43 -27.45 8.12
N MET A 502 -8.16 -27.25 7.75
CA MET A 502 -7.59 -27.74 6.50
C MET A 502 -6.13 -28.14 6.72
N PRO A 503 -5.72 -29.39 6.42
CA PRO A 503 -6.60 -30.53 6.18
C PRO A 503 -7.50 -30.77 7.41
N ASP A 504 -8.65 -31.43 7.24
CA ASP A 504 -9.64 -31.65 8.32
C ASP A 504 -9.08 -32.67 9.34
N LEU A 505 -8.38 -32.19 10.39
CA LEU A 505 -7.68 -33.01 11.42
C LEU A 505 -8.30 -32.94 12.81
#